data_AF-A0A4X1SV55-F1
#
_entry.id   AF-A0A4X1SV55-F1
#
_cell.length_a   1.000
_cell.length_b   1.000
_cell.length_c   1.000
_cell.angle_alpha   90.00
_cell.angle_beta   90.00
_cell.angle_gamma   90.00
#
_symmetry.space_group_name_H-M   'P 1'
#
loop_
_entity.id
_entity.type
_entity.pdbx_description
1 polymer ?
#
loop_
_entity_poly.entity_id
_entity_poly.type
_entity_poly.pdbx_seq_one_letter_code
_entity_poly.pdbx_strand_id
1 'polypeptide(L)'
;MVDFPGYSLSAFAASFLFIVFSMKQSDDFRVIGSVYPVLAMVGEDALLTCQLLPKRTAEHMVVRWYRSGSSTPVFASRDGSEVTEMQMEEYRGRVEWIEDHLTEGKVALKIHNIRPSDGGQYWCHQEENYYGETSLLLKVAGLGSAPSIHLMGSVESELQLVCTAKGWFPEPQVSWQDITGEELLTASEHHFQEEDGLFYVESMLVLRNTSAEIVSCFIRNPELSEKKGSNISIPEKLQTELASLKVIGPSQPILVRVGEDIELTCYLSPETDAQGMEVRWVQSHRYPAVYVYMDGDHVAGEQMAEYKGRTALVRDAINEGRLTLKISNARTSDDGQYQCLFEKDGVYQEAHLDLKIVGLGSYPSVSLEEQKDGQIKLKCTSEGWFPQPHVQWRDREGRPRPSFSQEVTQGSHGLFHVQAFLLATDASVVNVTCSISNPLLGQEEKMTTFFLSESGMTFPWKILLVLGLLLVGTVGLIWWNS
;
A
#
# COMPACT_ATOMS: atom_id res chain seq x y z
N MET A 1 -83.16 -1.20 69.56
CA MET A 1 -82.95 -0.20 68.49
C MET A 1 -81.72 0.58 68.89
N VAL A 2 -80.54 0.42 68.31
CA VAL A 2 -80.23 0.16 66.89
C VAL A 2 -78.93 -0.66 66.83
N ASP A 3 -78.95 -1.76 66.09
CA ASP A 3 -77.77 -2.48 65.60
C ASP A 3 -77.07 -1.64 64.52
N PHE A 4 -75.73 -1.60 64.50
CA PHE A 4 -74.88 -1.47 63.30
C PHE A 4 -73.39 -1.70 63.67
N PRO A 5 -72.52 -2.13 62.73
CA PRO A 5 -71.77 -3.38 62.85
C PRO A 5 -70.27 -3.17 63.11
N GLY A 6 -69.61 -4.27 63.47
CA GLY A 6 -68.18 -4.34 63.70
C GLY A 6 -67.35 -3.93 62.48
N TYR A 7 -66.47 -2.96 62.69
CA TYR A 7 -65.36 -2.69 61.77
C TYR A 7 -64.21 -3.63 62.14
N SER A 8 -63.95 -4.60 61.27
CA SER A 8 -62.86 -5.55 61.41
C SER A 8 -61.51 -4.86 61.22
N LEU A 9 -60.64 -4.91 62.24
CA LEU A 9 -59.21 -4.59 62.16
C LEU A 9 -58.47 -5.47 61.13
N SER A 10 -59.09 -6.54 60.59
CA SER A 10 -58.52 -7.35 59.51
C SER A 10 -58.56 -6.67 58.14
N ALA A 11 -59.45 -5.68 57.92
CA ALA A 11 -59.62 -5.03 56.63
C ALA A 11 -58.50 -4.01 56.32
N PHE A 12 -57.99 -3.30 57.33
CA PHE A 12 -56.87 -2.39 57.17
C PHE A 12 -55.53 -3.13 57.00
N ALA A 13 -55.34 -4.24 57.73
CA ALA A 13 -54.15 -5.07 57.54
C ALA A 13 -54.14 -5.74 56.15
N ALA A 14 -55.27 -6.22 55.66
CA ALA A 14 -55.39 -6.79 54.32
C ALA A 14 -55.23 -5.72 53.22
N SER A 15 -55.76 -4.50 53.41
CA SER A 15 -55.61 -3.39 52.45
C SER A 15 -54.17 -2.86 52.41
N PHE A 16 -53.48 -2.79 53.56
CA PHE A 16 -52.05 -2.42 53.60
C PHE A 16 -51.16 -3.53 53.02
N LEU A 17 -51.49 -4.81 53.25
CA LEU A 17 -50.82 -5.94 52.60
C LEU A 17 -51.07 -5.96 51.08
N PHE A 18 -52.26 -5.58 50.60
CA PHE A 18 -52.53 -5.43 49.17
C PHE A 18 -51.77 -4.26 48.54
N ILE A 19 -51.58 -3.14 49.25
CA ILE A 19 -50.78 -2.00 48.77
C ILE A 19 -49.28 -2.34 48.78
N VAL A 20 -48.80 -3.10 49.77
CA VAL A 20 -47.39 -3.57 49.82
C VAL A 20 -47.13 -4.66 48.77
N PHE A 21 -48.11 -5.53 48.44
CA PHE A 21 -48.02 -6.48 47.33
C PHE A 21 -48.27 -5.85 45.94
N SER A 22 -48.82 -4.63 45.88
CA SER A 22 -49.04 -3.87 44.64
C SER A 22 -47.99 -2.78 44.42
N MET A 23 -46.89 -2.76 45.17
CA MET A 23 -45.68 -2.06 44.75
C MET A 23 -45.12 -2.79 43.52
N LYS A 24 -45.71 -2.50 42.35
CA LYS A 24 -45.13 -2.81 41.04
C LYS A 24 -43.69 -2.32 41.11
N GLN A 25 -42.74 -3.25 41.00
CA GLN A 25 -41.31 -2.91 40.95
C GLN A 25 -41.15 -1.81 39.89
N SER A 26 -40.48 -0.71 40.23
CA SER A 26 -40.27 0.40 39.30
C SER A 26 -39.79 -0.15 37.97
N ASP A 27 -40.49 0.15 36.88
CA ASP A 27 -40.13 -0.34 35.54
C ASP A 27 -38.82 0.32 35.02
N ASP A 28 -38.31 1.32 35.75
CA ASP A 28 -37.05 2.03 35.48
C ASP A 28 -35.81 1.17 35.81
N PHE A 29 -35.00 0.90 34.79
CA PHE A 29 -33.72 0.21 34.91
C PHE A 29 -32.64 0.96 34.13
N ARG A 30 -31.38 0.75 34.50
CA ARG A 30 -30.22 1.18 33.69
C ARG A 30 -29.33 0.00 33.37
N VAL A 31 -28.62 0.10 32.26
CA VAL A 31 -27.58 -0.86 31.89
C VAL A 31 -26.24 -0.28 32.33
N ILE A 32 -25.41 -1.09 32.97
CA ILE A 32 -24.03 -0.73 33.32
C ILE A 32 -23.06 -1.70 32.65
N GLY A 33 -21.94 -1.15 32.19
CA GLY A 33 -20.83 -1.90 31.60
C GLY A 33 -19.57 -1.76 32.45
N SER A 34 -18.47 -2.35 31.97
CA SER A 34 -17.15 -2.10 32.53
C SER A 34 -16.78 -0.62 32.38
N VAL A 35 -16.35 -0.01 33.48
CA VAL A 35 -15.79 1.36 33.48
C VAL A 35 -14.36 1.38 32.96
N TYR A 36 -13.63 0.26 33.13
CA TYR A 36 -12.28 0.11 32.62
C TYR A 36 -12.30 -0.51 31.22
N PRO A 37 -11.39 -0.11 30.32
CA PRO A 37 -11.27 -0.75 29.02
C PRO A 37 -11.04 -2.25 29.18
N VAL A 38 -11.74 -3.05 28.37
CA VAL A 38 -11.47 -4.48 28.22
C VAL A 38 -10.25 -4.59 27.33
N LEU A 39 -9.19 -5.24 27.82
CA LEU A 39 -7.98 -5.51 27.05
C LEU A 39 -8.04 -6.94 26.52
N ALA A 40 -7.83 -7.10 25.22
CA ALA A 40 -7.75 -8.41 24.58
C ALA A 40 -6.52 -8.50 23.66
N MET A 41 -5.90 -9.66 23.61
CA MET A 41 -4.78 -9.91 22.71
C MET A 41 -5.27 -10.30 21.31
N VAL A 42 -4.53 -9.91 20.27
CA VAL A 42 -4.78 -10.40 18.91
C VAL A 42 -4.71 -11.93 18.88
N GLY A 43 -5.71 -12.57 18.28
CA GLY A 43 -5.85 -14.02 18.21
C GLY A 43 -6.54 -14.67 19.41
N GLU A 44 -6.71 -13.96 20.53
CA GLU A 44 -7.45 -14.44 21.71
C GLU A 44 -8.94 -14.10 21.63
N ASP A 45 -9.69 -14.45 22.68
CA ASP A 45 -11.11 -14.13 22.82
C ASP A 45 -11.28 -12.89 23.73
N ALA A 46 -12.17 -11.97 23.37
CA ALA A 46 -12.60 -10.88 24.25
C ALA A 46 -13.98 -11.16 24.85
N LEU A 47 -14.19 -10.80 26.12
CA LEU A 47 -15.48 -10.91 26.79
C LEU A 47 -16.01 -9.52 27.15
N LEU A 48 -17.09 -9.10 26.50
CA LEU A 48 -17.77 -7.84 26.78
C LEU A 48 -19.01 -8.11 27.63
N THR A 49 -19.13 -7.46 28.79
CA THR A 49 -20.22 -7.73 29.74
C THR A 49 -21.01 -6.48 30.08
N CYS A 50 -22.33 -6.58 30.14
CA CYS A 50 -23.19 -5.53 30.69
C CYS A 50 -24.23 -6.13 31.64
N GLN A 51 -24.73 -5.32 32.56
CA GLN A 51 -25.65 -5.76 33.61
C GLN A 51 -26.77 -4.75 33.87
N LEU A 52 -27.97 -5.25 34.13
CA LEU A 52 -29.12 -4.47 34.58
C LEU A 52 -28.96 -4.04 36.04
N LEU A 53 -29.31 -2.78 36.32
CA LEU A 53 -29.48 -2.26 37.66
C LEU A 53 -30.87 -1.62 37.82
N PRO A 54 -31.65 -2.02 38.84
CA PRO A 54 -31.39 -3.13 39.77
C PRO A 54 -31.37 -4.50 39.07
N LYS A 55 -30.69 -5.50 39.67
CA LYS A 55 -30.60 -6.87 39.11
C LYS A 55 -32.00 -7.47 38.89
N ARG A 56 -32.27 -7.97 37.69
CA ARG A 56 -33.54 -8.58 37.27
C ARG A 56 -33.33 -9.46 36.05
N THR A 57 -34.26 -10.35 35.73
CA THR A 57 -34.11 -11.26 34.58
C THR A 57 -34.01 -10.51 33.24
N ALA A 58 -33.13 -10.98 32.36
CA ALA A 58 -32.99 -10.54 30.97
C ALA A 58 -33.48 -11.59 29.95
N GLU A 59 -34.10 -12.70 30.40
CA GLU A 59 -34.51 -13.82 29.53
C GLU A 59 -35.49 -13.41 28.42
N HIS A 60 -36.39 -12.46 28.71
CA HIS A 60 -37.39 -11.95 27.77
C HIS A 60 -37.03 -10.57 27.20
N MET A 61 -35.77 -10.17 27.31
CA MET A 61 -35.29 -8.91 26.75
C MET A 61 -34.74 -9.08 25.34
N VAL A 62 -34.78 -7.99 24.59
CA VAL A 62 -33.99 -7.85 23.37
C VAL A 62 -32.64 -7.29 23.75
N VAL A 63 -31.57 -8.03 23.48
CA VAL A 63 -30.20 -7.57 23.71
C VAL A 63 -29.53 -7.33 22.36
N ARG A 64 -28.90 -6.17 22.21
CA ARG A 64 -28.13 -5.84 21.00
C ARG A 64 -26.78 -5.28 21.38
N TRP A 65 -25.76 -5.74 20.66
CA TRP A 65 -24.42 -5.20 20.74
C TRP A 65 -24.11 -4.45 19.46
N TYR A 66 -23.71 -3.19 19.58
CA TYR A 66 -23.31 -2.35 18.47
C TYR A 66 -21.85 -1.95 18.59
N ARG A 67 -21.18 -1.80 17.45
CA ARG A 67 -19.93 -1.09 17.36
C ARG A 67 -20.20 0.37 17.05
N SER A 68 -19.53 1.30 17.72
CA SER A 68 -19.69 2.73 17.49
C SER A 68 -19.45 3.10 16.02
N GLY A 69 -20.33 3.93 15.46
CA GLY A 69 -20.29 4.30 14.04
C GLY A 69 -20.97 3.32 13.08
N SER A 70 -21.50 2.18 13.58
CA SER A 70 -22.29 1.24 12.78
C SER A 70 -23.75 1.19 13.24
N SER A 71 -24.68 1.13 12.28
CA SER A 71 -26.10 0.84 12.51
C SER A 71 -26.41 -0.66 12.49
N THR A 72 -25.45 -1.50 12.08
CA THR A 72 -25.60 -2.97 12.04
C THR A 72 -25.07 -3.57 13.34
N PRO A 73 -25.85 -4.41 14.05
CA PRO A 73 -25.41 -5.02 15.29
C PRO A 73 -24.29 -6.05 15.06
N VAL A 74 -23.33 -6.07 15.99
CA VAL A 74 -22.31 -7.13 16.11
C VAL A 74 -22.97 -8.44 16.54
N PHE A 75 -23.98 -8.34 17.41
CA PHE A 75 -24.81 -9.45 17.88
C PHE A 75 -26.20 -8.94 18.28
N ALA A 76 -27.22 -9.76 18.09
CA ALA A 76 -28.56 -9.48 18.59
C ALA A 76 -29.23 -10.77 19.07
N SER A 77 -29.96 -10.68 20.19
CA SER A 77 -30.82 -11.74 20.68
C SER A 77 -32.21 -11.21 21.05
N ARG A 78 -33.21 -12.07 20.93
CA ARG A 78 -34.59 -11.83 21.35
C ARG A 78 -35.12 -13.06 22.06
N ASP A 79 -35.71 -12.88 23.24
CA ASP A 79 -36.28 -13.97 24.03
C ASP A 79 -35.27 -15.12 24.27
N GLY A 80 -34.02 -14.75 24.57
CA GLY A 80 -32.92 -15.70 24.78
C GLY A 80 -32.42 -16.40 23.51
N SER A 81 -32.97 -16.10 22.33
CA SER A 81 -32.57 -16.73 21.07
C SER A 81 -31.78 -15.75 20.19
N GLU A 82 -30.69 -16.22 19.59
CA GLU A 82 -29.85 -15.41 18.68
C GLU A 82 -30.60 -15.06 17.37
N VAL A 83 -30.40 -13.84 16.89
CA VAL A 83 -30.97 -13.33 15.63
C VAL A 83 -29.83 -12.99 14.66
N THR A 84 -29.54 -13.92 13.75
CA THR A 84 -28.37 -13.85 12.86
C THR A 84 -28.57 -13.03 11.58
N GLU A 85 -29.82 -12.81 11.14
CA GLU A 85 -30.13 -12.13 9.86
C GLU A 85 -29.58 -10.69 9.78
N MET A 86 -29.54 -10.00 10.92
CA MET A 86 -29.11 -8.60 11.03
C MET A 86 -27.64 -8.46 11.45
N GLN A 87 -26.90 -9.56 11.59
CA GLN A 87 -25.55 -9.55 12.12
C GLN A 87 -24.54 -9.00 11.11
N MET A 88 -23.65 -8.13 11.60
CA MET A 88 -22.49 -7.60 10.87
C MET A 88 -21.59 -8.74 10.36
N GLU A 89 -21.27 -8.71 9.06
CA GLU A 89 -20.60 -9.81 8.36
C GLU A 89 -19.25 -10.17 8.97
N GLU A 90 -18.47 -9.18 9.40
CA GLU A 90 -17.13 -9.34 9.98
C GLU A 90 -17.11 -10.12 11.31
N TYR A 91 -18.27 -10.26 11.97
CA TYR A 91 -18.43 -10.94 13.25
C TYR A 91 -19.20 -12.26 13.14
N ARG A 92 -19.75 -12.59 11.96
CA ARG A 92 -20.46 -13.86 11.75
C ARG A 92 -19.55 -15.05 12.03
N GLY A 93 -20.04 -15.97 12.88
CA GLY A 93 -19.28 -17.14 13.31
C GLY A 93 -18.08 -16.84 14.22
N ARG A 94 -17.87 -15.57 14.62
CA ARG A 94 -16.84 -15.18 15.61
C ARG A 94 -17.42 -14.74 16.93
N VAL A 95 -18.73 -14.71 17.11
CA VAL A 95 -19.33 -14.30 18.38
C VAL A 95 -20.06 -15.46 19.03
N GLU A 96 -19.98 -15.49 20.35
CA GLU A 96 -20.65 -16.45 21.20
C GLU A 96 -21.38 -15.70 22.31
N TRP A 97 -22.65 -16.06 22.52
CA TRP A 97 -23.47 -15.51 23.58
C TRP A 97 -23.34 -16.36 24.84
N ILE A 98 -23.00 -15.73 25.97
CA ILE A 98 -22.77 -16.44 27.23
C ILE A 98 -23.95 -16.22 28.19
N GLU A 99 -24.64 -17.31 28.54
CA GLU A 99 -25.92 -17.33 29.27
C GLU A 99 -25.80 -17.63 30.79
N ASP A 100 -24.69 -17.30 31.43
CA ASP A 100 -24.44 -17.76 32.80
C ASP A 100 -25.35 -17.13 33.88
N HIS A 101 -25.79 -15.88 33.68
CA HIS A 101 -26.43 -15.07 34.72
C HIS A 101 -27.60 -14.22 34.21
N LEU A 102 -28.37 -14.75 33.25
CA LEU A 102 -29.54 -14.07 32.66
C LEU A 102 -30.59 -13.68 33.71
N THR A 103 -30.80 -14.49 34.75
CA THR A 103 -31.75 -14.21 35.84
C THR A 103 -31.35 -13.00 36.69
N GLU A 104 -30.07 -12.61 36.69
CA GLU A 104 -29.55 -11.40 37.33
C GLU A 104 -29.43 -10.21 36.37
N GLY A 105 -29.78 -10.41 35.10
CA GLY A 105 -29.72 -9.37 34.07
C GLY A 105 -28.31 -9.09 33.59
N LYS A 106 -27.38 -10.02 33.85
CA LYS A 106 -26.00 -9.95 33.37
C LYS A 106 -25.91 -10.75 32.08
N VAL A 107 -25.39 -10.09 31.06
CA VAL A 107 -25.21 -10.66 29.74
C VAL A 107 -23.79 -10.42 29.26
N ALA A 108 -23.27 -11.36 28.47
CA ALA A 108 -21.93 -11.25 27.94
C ALA A 108 -21.85 -11.70 26.49
N LEU A 109 -21.15 -10.91 25.69
CA LEU A 109 -20.78 -11.23 24.33
C LEU A 109 -19.30 -11.61 24.31
N LYS A 110 -19.01 -12.83 23.90
CA LYS A 110 -17.66 -13.29 23.65
C LYS A 110 -17.35 -13.13 22.16
N ILE A 111 -16.25 -12.48 21.84
CA ILE A 111 -15.76 -12.29 20.46
C ILE A 111 -14.49 -13.12 20.32
N HIS A 112 -14.51 -14.11 19.44
CA HIS A 112 -13.40 -15.00 19.17
C HIS A 112 -12.40 -14.44 18.18
N ASN A 113 -11.14 -14.84 18.36
CA ASN A 113 -10.04 -14.56 17.44
C ASN A 113 -9.97 -13.06 17.10
N ILE A 114 -9.71 -12.26 18.13
CA ILE A 114 -9.66 -10.79 18.06
C ILE A 114 -8.67 -10.33 17.01
N ARG A 115 -9.11 -9.39 16.17
CA ARG A 115 -8.30 -8.74 15.15
C ARG A 115 -7.95 -7.32 15.59
N PRO A 116 -6.86 -6.73 15.08
CA PRO A 116 -6.55 -5.31 15.29
C PRO A 116 -7.74 -4.37 15.01
N SER A 117 -8.51 -4.69 13.98
CA SER A 117 -9.70 -3.93 13.57
C SER A 117 -10.90 -4.09 14.49
N ASP A 118 -10.90 -4.98 15.48
CA ASP A 118 -11.99 -5.15 16.45
C ASP A 118 -11.92 -4.11 17.59
N GLY A 119 -10.81 -3.40 17.73
CA GLY A 119 -10.64 -2.36 18.74
C GLY A 119 -11.64 -1.20 18.57
N GLY A 120 -12.10 -0.65 19.69
CA GLY A 120 -12.97 0.52 19.72
C GLY A 120 -14.12 0.42 20.71
N GLN A 121 -15.06 1.36 20.58
CA GLN A 121 -16.20 1.48 21.48
C GLN A 121 -17.34 0.55 21.06
N TYR A 122 -17.84 -0.22 22.01
CA TYR A 122 -19.01 -1.09 21.86
C TYR A 122 -20.14 -0.59 22.75
N TRP A 123 -21.37 -0.80 22.31
CA TRP A 123 -22.58 -0.45 23.02
C TRP A 123 -23.39 -1.70 23.29
N CYS A 124 -23.78 -1.90 24.55
CA CYS A 124 -24.74 -2.92 24.94
C CYS A 124 -26.09 -2.25 25.18
N HIS A 125 -27.08 -2.65 24.39
CA HIS A 125 -28.46 -2.18 24.48
C HIS A 125 -29.32 -3.31 25.02
N GLN A 126 -30.13 -3.04 26.03
CA GLN A 126 -31.14 -3.96 26.53
C GLN A 126 -32.50 -3.27 26.51
N GLU A 127 -33.47 -3.92 25.87
CA GLU A 127 -34.78 -3.36 25.59
C GLU A 127 -35.89 -4.36 25.94
N GLU A 128 -36.90 -3.88 26.65
CA GLU A 128 -38.16 -4.57 26.90
C GLU A 128 -39.32 -3.58 26.63
N ASN A 129 -39.86 -2.94 27.66
CA ASN A 129 -40.77 -1.80 27.53
C ASN A 129 -40.05 -0.45 27.67
N TYR A 130 -38.85 -0.47 28.27
CA TYR A 130 -37.97 0.66 28.45
C TYR A 130 -36.61 0.33 27.82
N TYR A 131 -35.88 1.38 27.46
CA TYR A 131 -34.60 1.31 26.78
C TYR A 131 -33.48 1.66 27.74
N GLY A 132 -32.47 0.79 27.84
CA GLY A 132 -31.23 1.08 28.55
C GLY A 132 -30.01 0.72 27.72
N GLU A 133 -28.97 1.53 27.83
CA GLU A 133 -27.70 1.30 27.14
C GLU A 133 -26.50 1.64 28.01
N THR A 134 -25.36 1.06 27.66
CA THR A 134 -24.05 1.40 28.21
C THR A 134 -23.00 1.18 27.15
N SER A 135 -21.86 1.83 27.28
CA SER A 135 -20.75 1.63 26.35
C SER A 135 -19.49 1.15 27.06
N LEU A 136 -18.69 0.37 26.35
CA LEU A 136 -17.45 -0.23 26.81
C LEU A 136 -16.38 -0.03 25.75
N LEU A 137 -15.14 0.21 26.17
CA LEU A 137 -14.00 0.32 25.28
C LEU A 137 -13.26 -1.03 25.22
N LEU A 138 -13.15 -1.61 24.03
CA LEU A 138 -12.26 -2.74 23.76
C LEU A 138 -10.92 -2.20 23.24
N LYS A 139 -9.87 -2.40 24.02
CA LYS A 139 -8.49 -2.17 23.61
C LYS A 139 -7.88 -3.48 23.14
N VAL A 140 -7.22 -3.43 21.98
CA VAL A 140 -6.57 -4.60 21.38
C VAL A 140 -5.07 -4.39 21.44
N ALA A 141 -4.35 -5.43 21.86
CA ALA A 141 -2.89 -5.43 21.87
C ALA A 141 -2.34 -6.70 21.22
N GLY A 142 -1.18 -6.61 20.59
CA GLY A 142 -0.41 -7.69 20.01
C GLY A 142 1.02 -7.60 20.51
N LEU A 143 1.52 -8.71 21.06
CA LEU A 143 2.89 -8.80 21.53
C LEU A 143 3.72 -9.53 20.47
N GLY A 144 4.43 -8.75 19.65
CA GLY A 144 5.16 -9.28 18.51
C GLY A 144 6.42 -10.07 18.86
N SER A 145 7.24 -10.36 17.85
CA SER A 145 8.52 -11.06 18.01
C SER A 145 9.49 -10.26 18.88
N ALA A 146 10.45 -10.95 19.50
CA ALA A 146 11.63 -10.26 20.02
C ALA A 146 12.36 -9.54 18.88
N PRO A 147 12.98 -8.37 19.13
CA PRO A 147 13.74 -7.68 18.10
C PRO A 147 14.95 -8.51 17.67
N SER A 148 15.24 -8.51 16.38
CA SER A 148 16.47 -9.02 15.80
C SER A 148 17.37 -7.84 15.45
N ILE A 149 18.65 -7.90 15.82
CA ILE A 149 19.62 -6.86 15.51
C ILE A 149 20.59 -7.40 14.47
N HIS A 150 20.69 -6.67 13.36
CA HIS A 150 21.52 -7.00 12.23
C HIS A 150 22.62 -5.96 12.07
N LEU A 151 23.85 -6.41 11.84
CA LEU A 151 24.93 -5.52 11.49
C LEU A 151 24.93 -5.27 9.99
N MET A 152 25.01 -4.01 9.60
CA MET A 152 25.15 -3.57 8.21
C MET A 152 26.58 -3.06 8.04
N GLY A 153 27.19 -3.33 6.87
CA GLY A 153 28.60 -3.04 6.61
C GLY A 153 29.05 -1.62 6.97
N SER A 154 30.36 -1.43 7.14
CA SER A 154 30.91 -0.11 7.47
C SER A 154 30.99 0.77 6.22
N VAL A 155 30.27 1.88 6.19
CA VAL A 155 30.50 2.97 5.24
C VAL A 155 31.37 4.00 5.95
N GLU A 156 32.56 4.28 5.42
CA GLU A 156 33.45 5.36 5.90
C GLU A 156 33.83 5.33 7.40
N SER A 157 33.89 4.13 8.03
CA SER A 157 34.16 3.93 9.48
C SER A 157 32.98 4.22 10.42
N GLU A 158 31.77 4.38 9.89
CA GLU A 158 30.53 4.39 10.67
C GLU A 158 29.90 3.00 10.65
N LEU A 159 29.54 2.48 11.83
CA LEU A 159 28.91 1.17 11.96
C LEU A 159 27.40 1.32 11.96
N GLN A 160 26.72 0.60 11.08
CA GLN A 160 25.27 0.67 10.95
C GLN A 160 24.63 -0.59 11.55
N LEU A 161 23.68 -0.40 12.46
CA LEU A 161 22.89 -1.45 13.08
C LEU A 161 21.44 -1.27 12.69
N VAL A 162 20.77 -2.37 12.35
CA VAL A 162 19.34 -2.37 12.04
C VAL A 162 18.63 -3.31 13.00
N CYS A 163 17.65 -2.81 13.73
CA CYS A 163 16.76 -3.57 14.58
C CYS A 163 15.41 -3.78 13.90
N THR A 164 14.95 -5.02 13.86
CA THR A 164 13.70 -5.40 13.20
C THR A 164 12.82 -6.23 14.12
N ALA A 165 11.50 -6.00 14.11
CA ALA A 165 10.54 -6.85 14.82
C ALA A 165 9.18 -6.89 14.11
N LYS A 166 8.40 -7.95 14.28
CA LYS A 166 7.10 -8.15 13.60
C LYS A 166 5.97 -8.54 14.54
N GLY A 167 4.72 -8.35 14.11
CA GLY A 167 3.53 -8.82 14.83
C GLY A 167 3.13 -7.96 16.03
N TRP A 168 3.52 -6.69 16.08
CA TRP A 168 3.20 -5.78 17.19
C TRP A 168 1.88 -5.04 16.93
N PHE A 169 1.08 -4.82 17.97
CA PHE A 169 -0.11 -3.96 17.88
C PHE A 169 -0.46 -3.33 19.23
N PRO A 170 -0.89 -2.05 19.31
CA PRO A 170 -0.85 -1.05 18.24
C PRO A 170 0.60 -0.73 17.86
N GLU A 171 0.80 0.32 17.05
CA GLU A 171 2.14 0.80 16.67
C GLU A 171 3.06 0.87 17.90
N PRO A 172 4.18 0.09 17.93
CA PRO A 172 5.02 -0.02 19.11
C PRO A 172 6.03 1.13 19.19
N GLN A 173 6.68 1.27 20.34
CA GLN A 173 7.76 2.26 20.53
C GLN A 173 9.11 1.54 20.46
N VAL A 174 10.06 2.09 19.69
CA VAL A 174 11.43 1.57 19.59
C VAL A 174 12.39 2.44 20.40
N SER A 175 13.31 1.81 21.12
CA SER A 175 14.43 2.53 21.73
C SER A 175 15.74 1.74 21.66
N TRP A 176 16.83 2.48 21.47
CA TRP A 176 18.18 1.96 21.50
C TRP A 176 18.86 2.35 22.81
N GLN A 177 19.60 1.42 23.41
CA GLN A 177 20.34 1.67 24.64
C GLN A 177 21.76 1.11 24.55
N ASP A 178 22.70 1.80 25.17
CA ASP A 178 24.05 1.29 25.36
C ASP A 178 24.12 0.28 26.52
N ILE A 179 25.33 -0.19 26.86
CA ILE A 179 25.57 -1.11 27.97
C ILE A 179 25.26 -0.51 29.36
N THR A 180 25.29 0.82 29.48
CA THR A 180 24.99 1.54 30.73
C THR A 180 23.49 1.79 30.90
N GLY A 181 22.71 1.60 29.83
CA GLY A 181 21.28 1.89 29.77
C GLY A 181 20.97 3.32 29.32
N GLU A 182 21.96 4.08 28.86
CA GLU A 182 21.76 5.40 28.25
C GLU A 182 21.10 5.25 26.87
N GLU A 183 20.11 6.11 26.58
CA GLU A 183 19.43 6.07 25.29
C GLU A 183 20.32 6.58 24.17
N LEU A 184 20.39 5.80 23.10
CA LEU A 184 21.13 6.14 21.88
C LEU A 184 20.19 6.76 20.86
N LEU A 185 20.71 7.71 20.08
CA LEU A 185 19.94 8.40 19.06
C LEU A 185 19.70 7.48 17.85
N THR A 186 18.43 7.18 17.62
CA THR A 186 17.96 6.52 16.40
C THR A 186 18.28 7.38 15.18
N ALA A 187 18.85 6.77 14.15
CA ALA A 187 19.17 7.44 12.88
C ALA A 187 17.94 7.51 11.96
N SER A 188 17.18 6.41 11.86
CA SER A 188 15.90 6.34 11.16
C SER A 188 15.00 5.26 11.78
N GLU A 189 13.70 5.42 11.64
CA GLU A 189 12.70 4.49 12.16
C GLU A 189 11.50 4.44 11.21
N HIS A 190 11.06 3.24 10.88
CA HIS A 190 9.98 2.99 9.95
C HIS A 190 9.05 1.91 10.51
N HIS A 191 7.74 2.17 10.37
CA HIS A 191 6.66 1.28 10.81
C HIS A 191 5.81 0.91 9.61
N PHE A 192 5.63 -0.38 9.39
CA PHE A 192 4.87 -0.93 8.27
C PHE A 192 3.72 -1.76 8.81
N GLN A 193 2.50 -1.45 8.37
CA GLN A 193 1.32 -2.23 8.73
C GLN A 193 1.09 -3.33 7.70
N GLU A 194 1.05 -4.58 8.15
CA GLU A 194 0.78 -5.77 7.33
C GLU A 194 -0.72 -5.90 7.03
N GLU A 195 -1.09 -6.81 6.11
CA GLU A 195 -2.50 -7.04 5.71
C GLU A 195 -3.40 -7.45 6.88
N ASP A 196 -2.84 -8.11 7.90
CA ASP A 196 -3.57 -8.51 9.12
C ASP A 196 -3.73 -7.36 10.14
N GLY A 197 -3.14 -6.20 9.85
CA GLY A 197 -3.17 -5.00 10.68
C GLY A 197 -2.06 -4.92 11.73
N LEU A 198 -1.16 -5.90 11.81
CA LEU A 198 -0.01 -5.90 12.73
C LEU A 198 1.14 -5.06 12.17
N PHE A 199 2.01 -4.58 13.05
CA PHE A 199 3.16 -3.76 12.70
C PHE A 199 4.45 -4.56 12.63
N TYR A 200 5.16 -4.35 11.53
CA TYR A 200 6.60 -4.58 11.40
C TYR A 200 7.35 -3.27 11.62
N VAL A 201 8.44 -3.32 12.36
CA VAL A 201 9.28 -2.17 12.68
C VAL A 201 10.70 -2.40 12.21
N GLU A 202 11.30 -1.34 11.67
CA GLU A 202 12.69 -1.27 11.28
C GLU A 202 13.28 0.02 11.84
N SER A 203 14.31 -0.09 12.67
CA SER A 203 14.99 1.05 13.26
C SER A 203 16.49 0.94 13.01
N MET A 204 17.10 2.02 12.57
CA MET A 204 18.52 2.10 12.26
C MET A 204 19.25 2.93 13.31
N LEU A 205 20.41 2.43 13.74
CA LEU A 205 21.34 3.12 14.61
C LEU A 205 22.69 3.24 13.90
N VAL A 206 23.26 4.45 13.89
CA VAL A 206 24.60 4.71 13.34
C VAL A 206 25.54 5.02 14.50
N LEU A 207 26.56 4.18 14.68
CA LEU A 207 27.57 4.36 15.72
C LEU A 207 28.81 5.02 15.14
N ARG A 208 29.15 6.18 15.70
CA ARG A 208 30.39 6.92 15.43
C ARG A 208 31.32 6.71 16.63
N ASN A 209 32.48 6.08 16.41
CA ASN A 209 33.45 5.73 17.45
C ASN A 209 32.94 4.62 18.40
N THR A 210 33.49 3.41 18.26
CA THR A 210 32.91 2.14 18.77
C THR A 210 33.19 1.86 20.26
N SER A 211 33.10 2.86 21.14
CA SER A 211 33.27 2.62 22.58
C SER A 211 32.11 1.82 23.21
N ALA A 212 30.99 1.64 22.49
CA ALA A 212 29.88 0.80 22.92
C ALA A 212 30.14 -0.68 22.55
N GLU A 213 30.51 -1.50 23.54
CA GLU A 213 30.78 -2.93 23.36
C GLU A 213 29.50 -3.76 23.16
N ILE A 214 28.39 -3.30 23.75
CA ILE A 214 27.08 -3.95 23.69
C ILE A 214 26.02 -2.88 23.46
N VAL A 215 25.16 -3.12 22.48
CA VAL A 215 24.01 -2.27 22.17
C VAL A 215 22.74 -3.09 22.25
N SER A 216 21.69 -2.52 22.82
CA SER A 216 20.38 -3.15 22.97
C SER A 216 19.31 -2.38 22.21
N CYS A 217 18.43 -3.11 21.53
CA CYS A 217 17.21 -2.57 20.95
C CYS A 217 16.01 -3.08 21.75
N PHE A 218 15.07 -2.20 22.08
CA PHE A 218 13.83 -2.53 22.79
C PHE A 218 12.61 -2.11 21.97
N ILE A 219 11.63 -3.01 21.90
CA ILE A 219 10.31 -2.75 21.33
C ILE A 219 9.30 -2.78 22.48
N ARG A 220 8.53 -1.71 22.65
CA ARG A 220 7.57 -1.54 23.75
C ARG A 220 6.14 -1.45 23.21
N ASN A 221 5.25 -2.25 23.78
CA ASN A 221 3.82 -2.14 23.55
C ASN A 221 3.24 -1.05 24.46
N PRO A 222 2.60 0.01 23.91
CA PRO A 222 2.10 1.12 24.71
C PRO A 222 0.88 0.74 25.59
N GLU A 223 0.12 -0.29 25.22
CA GLU A 223 -1.08 -0.74 25.93
C GLU A 223 -0.78 -1.75 27.03
N LEU A 224 0.20 -2.63 26.81
CA LEU A 224 0.59 -3.67 27.77
C LEU A 224 1.66 -3.20 28.75
N SER A 225 2.34 -2.09 28.46
CA SER A 225 3.57 -1.68 29.15
C SER A 225 4.68 -2.75 29.17
N GLU A 226 4.53 -3.80 28.37
CA GLU A 226 5.55 -4.83 28.14
C GLU A 226 6.55 -4.36 27.10
N LYS A 227 7.82 -4.74 27.28
CA LYS A 227 8.88 -4.52 26.30
C LYS A 227 9.65 -5.81 26.04
N LYS A 228 10.02 -6.05 24.78
CA LYS A 228 10.97 -7.09 24.39
C LYS A 228 12.26 -6.45 23.93
N GLY A 229 13.39 -6.99 24.37
CA GLY A 229 14.70 -6.48 24.03
C GLY A 229 15.59 -7.56 23.45
N SER A 230 16.56 -7.14 22.66
CA SER A 230 17.66 -7.95 22.20
C SER A 230 18.93 -7.13 22.27
N ASN A 231 20.07 -7.78 22.40
CA ASN A 231 21.36 -7.14 22.44
C ASN A 231 22.31 -7.77 21.43
N ILE A 232 23.25 -6.96 20.96
CA ILE A 232 24.34 -7.38 20.11
C ILE A 232 25.64 -6.92 20.74
N SER A 233 26.60 -7.83 20.85
CA SER A 233 27.98 -7.45 21.12
C SER A 233 28.64 -7.10 19.81
N ILE A 234 29.48 -6.06 19.78
CA ILE A 234 30.26 -5.65 18.61
C ILE A 234 31.71 -6.05 18.87
N PRO A 235 32.17 -7.25 18.48
CA PRO A 235 33.54 -7.68 18.72
C PRO A 235 34.54 -6.86 17.91
N GLU A 236 35.72 -6.62 18.50
CA GLU A 236 36.87 -5.97 17.83
C GLU A 236 37.31 -6.74 16.56
N LYS A 237 37.16 -8.07 16.56
CA LYS A 237 37.45 -8.96 15.41
C LYS A 237 36.53 -8.72 14.21
N LEU A 238 35.33 -8.23 14.47
CA LEU A 238 34.30 -7.95 13.46
C LEU A 238 34.65 -6.70 12.63
N GLN A 239 35.45 -5.79 13.19
CA GLN A 239 36.06 -4.66 12.47
C GLN A 239 37.10 -5.12 11.43
N THR A 240 37.69 -6.31 11.60
CA THR A 240 38.68 -6.88 10.66
C THR A 240 38.04 -7.82 9.63
N GLU A 241 36.92 -8.47 9.94
CA GLU A 241 36.22 -9.39 9.01
C GLU A 241 35.21 -8.71 8.07
N LEU A 242 34.66 -7.55 8.45
CA LEU A 242 33.91 -6.63 7.58
C LEU A 242 34.69 -6.22 6.31
N ALA A 243 36.00 -6.46 6.27
CA ALA A 243 36.88 -6.16 5.15
C ALA A 243 37.13 -7.34 4.18
N SER A 244 36.71 -8.57 4.51
CA SER A 244 37.13 -9.76 3.76
C SER A 244 36.19 -10.17 2.62
N LEU A 245 34.89 -9.90 2.74
CA LEU A 245 33.86 -10.32 1.79
C LEU A 245 33.01 -9.11 1.41
N LYS A 246 32.94 -8.80 0.12
CA LYS A 246 32.15 -7.69 -0.43
C LYS A 246 31.06 -8.24 -1.33
N VAL A 247 29.89 -7.64 -1.27
CA VAL A 247 28.85 -7.85 -2.29
C VAL A 247 29.08 -6.82 -3.38
N ILE A 248 29.07 -7.27 -4.63
CA ILE A 248 29.26 -6.42 -5.81
C ILE A 248 28.03 -6.56 -6.70
N GLY A 249 27.44 -5.42 -7.02
CA GLY A 249 26.36 -5.27 -7.98
C GLY A 249 26.85 -4.59 -9.26
N PRO A 250 25.98 -4.45 -10.27
CA PRO A 250 26.28 -3.73 -11.50
C PRO A 250 26.62 -2.26 -11.22
N SER A 251 27.66 -1.75 -11.87
CA SER A 251 28.12 -0.36 -11.72
C SER A 251 27.39 0.64 -12.61
N GLN A 252 26.60 0.15 -13.58
CA GLN A 252 25.80 0.94 -14.49
C GLN A 252 24.32 0.61 -14.27
N PRO A 253 23.40 1.56 -14.52
CA PRO A 253 21.97 1.30 -14.46
C PRO A 253 21.57 0.15 -15.40
N ILE A 254 20.71 -0.72 -14.89
CA ILE A 254 20.13 -1.82 -15.65
C ILE A 254 18.92 -1.26 -16.40
N LEU A 255 18.97 -1.24 -17.73
CA LEU A 255 17.86 -0.76 -18.56
C LEU A 255 17.02 -1.95 -19.03
N VAL A 256 15.73 -1.95 -18.70
CA VAL A 256 14.79 -3.03 -19.07
C VAL A 256 13.53 -2.45 -19.68
N ARG A 257 13.04 -3.01 -20.80
CA ARG A 257 11.80 -2.51 -21.39
C ARG A 257 10.58 -3.06 -20.67
N VAL A 258 9.50 -2.29 -20.64
CA VAL A 258 8.22 -2.74 -20.09
C VAL A 258 7.79 -4.06 -20.75
N GLY A 259 7.44 -5.05 -19.93
CA GLY A 259 7.07 -6.40 -20.37
C GLY A 259 8.22 -7.40 -20.49
N GLU A 260 9.48 -6.97 -20.49
CA GLU A 260 10.64 -7.87 -20.50
C GLU A 260 10.94 -8.43 -19.10
N ASP A 261 11.85 -9.39 -19.01
CA ASP A 261 12.31 -9.93 -17.73
C ASP A 261 13.49 -9.09 -17.21
N ILE A 262 13.47 -8.79 -15.90
CA ILE A 262 14.53 -8.09 -15.18
C ILE A 262 15.47 -9.12 -14.57
N GLU A 263 16.78 -8.85 -14.63
CA GLU A 263 17.82 -9.68 -13.99
C GLU A 263 18.67 -8.81 -13.04
N LEU A 264 18.50 -9.01 -11.73
CA LEU A 264 19.24 -8.31 -10.68
C LEU A 264 20.33 -9.23 -10.14
N THR A 265 21.54 -9.11 -10.68
CA THR A 265 22.68 -9.97 -10.34
C THR A 265 23.57 -9.33 -9.29
N CYS A 266 23.92 -10.09 -8.25
CA CYS A 266 24.96 -9.74 -7.30
C CYS A 266 25.92 -10.91 -7.08
N TYR A 267 27.16 -10.58 -6.74
CA TYR A 267 28.18 -11.59 -6.46
C TYR A 267 29.09 -11.21 -5.30
N LEU A 268 29.63 -12.23 -4.65
CA LEU A 268 30.60 -12.08 -3.58
C LEU A 268 32.02 -11.93 -4.14
N SER A 269 32.81 -11.08 -3.49
CA SER A 269 34.24 -10.91 -3.76
C SER A 269 35.02 -10.95 -2.45
N PRO A 270 35.92 -11.92 -2.25
CA PRO A 270 36.28 -13.00 -3.18
C PRO A 270 35.15 -14.03 -3.37
N GLU A 271 35.24 -14.82 -4.44
CA GLU A 271 34.29 -15.91 -4.72
C GLU A 271 34.18 -16.84 -3.50
N THR A 272 32.95 -17.01 -3.02
CA THR A 272 32.64 -17.71 -1.77
C THR A 272 31.31 -18.41 -1.93
N ASP A 273 31.21 -19.66 -1.48
CA ASP A 273 29.96 -20.41 -1.53
C ASP A 273 28.86 -19.73 -0.69
N ALA A 274 27.73 -19.41 -1.33
CA ALA A 274 26.57 -18.75 -0.73
C ALA A 274 25.37 -19.69 -0.51
N GLN A 275 25.52 -21.01 -0.70
CA GLN A 275 24.40 -21.96 -0.54
C GLN A 275 23.75 -21.90 0.84
N GLY A 276 24.57 -21.74 1.89
CA GLY A 276 24.12 -21.66 3.28
C GLY A 276 23.91 -20.24 3.81
N MET A 277 23.94 -19.21 2.95
CA MET A 277 23.75 -17.81 3.36
C MET A 277 22.28 -17.40 3.22
N GLU A 278 21.83 -16.46 4.05
CA GLU A 278 20.61 -15.69 3.76
C GLU A 278 20.92 -14.61 2.71
N VAL A 279 20.13 -14.56 1.64
CA VAL A 279 20.26 -13.55 0.58
C VAL A 279 18.92 -12.87 0.33
N ARG A 280 18.89 -11.54 0.42
CA ARG A 280 17.68 -10.73 0.24
C ARG A 280 17.85 -9.73 -0.89
N TRP A 281 16.80 -9.54 -1.70
CA TRP A 281 16.66 -8.37 -2.55
C TRP A 281 15.58 -7.46 -1.98
N VAL A 282 15.91 -6.19 -1.83
CA VAL A 282 15.05 -5.19 -1.22
C VAL A 282 15.04 -3.93 -2.08
N GLN A 283 13.96 -3.14 -2.05
CA GLN A 283 13.86 -1.89 -2.81
C GLN A 283 14.14 -0.65 -1.94
N SER A 284 13.52 -0.58 -0.76
CA SER A 284 13.71 0.56 0.18
C SER A 284 13.93 0.12 1.62
N HIS A 285 13.23 -0.94 2.06
CA HIS A 285 13.28 -1.46 3.44
C HIS A 285 13.50 -2.97 3.43
N ARG A 286 13.98 -3.56 4.53
CA ARG A 286 14.29 -5.00 4.58
C ARG A 286 13.05 -5.89 4.53
N TYR A 287 11.89 -5.33 4.86
CA TYR A 287 10.64 -6.06 4.91
C TYR A 287 9.44 -5.16 4.55
N PRO A 288 8.47 -5.69 3.78
CA PRO A 288 8.60 -6.92 3.01
C PRO A 288 9.70 -6.77 1.94
N ALA A 289 10.37 -7.87 1.59
CA ALA A 289 11.45 -7.89 0.61
C ALA A 289 10.93 -8.24 -0.79
N VAL A 290 11.67 -7.88 -1.83
CA VAL A 290 11.36 -8.28 -3.22
C VAL A 290 11.50 -9.81 -3.36
N TYR A 291 12.53 -10.37 -2.72
CA TYR A 291 12.78 -11.81 -2.65
C TYR A 291 13.69 -12.15 -1.47
N VAL A 292 13.46 -13.31 -0.82
CA VAL A 292 14.29 -13.83 0.26
C VAL A 292 14.68 -15.28 -0.02
N TYR A 293 15.98 -15.56 0.02
CA TYR A 293 16.57 -16.89 -0.02
C TYR A 293 17.18 -17.21 1.34
N MET A 294 16.81 -18.33 1.94
CA MET A 294 17.33 -18.78 3.23
C MET A 294 17.27 -20.30 3.30
N ASP A 295 18.28 -20.95 3.87
CA ASP A 295 18.34 -22.40 4.09
C ASP A 295 18.05 -23.26 2.83
N GLY A 296 18.48 -22.80 1.66
CA GLY A 296 18.28 -23.51 0.40
C GLY A 296 16.95 -23.23 -0.31
N ASP A 297 16.03 -22.46 0.30
CA ASP A 297 14.69 -22.25 -0.22
C ASP A 297 14.20 -20.79 -0.22
N HIS A 298 13.09 -20.57 -0.93
CA HIS A 298 12.41 -19.26 -0.98
C HIS A 298 11.52 -19.04 0.24
N VAL A 299 11.64 -17.90 0.91
CA VAL A 299 10.80 -17.54 2.06
C VAL A 299 9.60 -16.70 1.61
N ALA A 300 8.53 -17.37 1.17
CA ALA A 300 7.36 -16.72 0.58
C ALA A 300 6.60 -15.77 1.54
N GLY A 301 6.69 -15.99 2.86
CA GLY A 301 6.01 -15.18 3.86
C GLY A 301 6.53 -13.75 3.98
N GLU A 302 7.76 -13.49 3.53
CA GLU A 302 8.40 -12.17 3.62
C GLU A 302 8.44 -11.41 2.29
N GLN A 303 7.79 -11.98 1.26
CA GLN A 303 7.80 -11.41 -0.07
C GLN A 303 6.71 -10.35 -0.25
N MET A 304 7.12 -9.20 -0.77
CA MET A 304 6.26 -8.13 -1.27
C MET A 304 5.19 -8.68 -2.23
N ALA A 305 3.94 -8.28 -2.02
CA ALA A 305 2.78 -8.83 -2.72
C ALA A 305 2.85 -8.60 -4.24
N GLU A 306 3.37 -7.46 -4.67
CA GLU A 306 3.52 -7.06 -6.08
C GLU A 306 4.53 -7.91 -6.89
N TYR A 307 5.42 -8.64 -6.21
CA TYR A 307 6.42 -9.53 -6.81
C TYR A 307 6.06 -11.02 -6.72
N LYS A 308 5.02 -11.38 -5.94
CA LYS A 308 4.56 -12.77 -5.82
C LYS A 308 4.19 -13.34 -7.20
N GLY A 309 4.74 -14.51 -7.51
CA GLY A 309 4.53 -15.20 -8.78
C GLY A 309 5.26 -14.59 -9.99
N ARG A 310 6.07 -13.54 -9.80
CA ARG A 310 6.91 -12.93 -10.85
C ARG A 310 8.39 -13.24 -10.67
N THR A 311 8.80 -13.69 -9.49
CA THR A 311 10.22 -13.87 -9.15
C THR A 311 10.71 -15.30 -9.34
N ALA A 312 11.97 -15.43 -9.75
CA ALA A 312 12.70 -16.69 -9.76
C ALA A 312 14.17 -16.43 -9.42
N LEU A 313 14.79 -17.34 -8.65
CA LEU A 313 16.20 -17.23 -8.30
C LEU A 313 17.04 -18.15 -9.19
N VAL A 314 18.01 -17.57 -9.90
CA VAL A 314 19.03 -18.30 -10.66
C VAL A 314 20.23 -18.55 -9.73
N ARG A 315 20.62 -19.82 -9.61
CA ARG A 315 21.58 -20.33 -8.60
C ARG A 315 22.69 -21.19 -9.22
N ASP A 316 22.90 -21.07 -10.52
CA ASP A 316 23.87 -21.86 -11.30
C ASP A 316 25.32 -21.65 -10.83
N ALA A 317 25.65 -20.46 -10.34
CA ALA A 317 26.97 -20.11 -9.80
C ALA A 317 26.92 -19.74 -8.29
N ILE A 318 25.97 -20.31 -7.54
CA ILE A 318 25.81 -20.02 -6.10
C ILE A 318 27.03 -20.46 -5.26
N ASN A 319 27.72 -21.52 -5.68
CA ASN A 319 28.95 -22.02 -5.08
C ASN A 319 30.15 -21.06 -5.30
N GLU A 320 30.05 -20.16 -6.26
CA GLU A 320 31.00 -19.07 -6.52
C GLU A 320 30.52 -17.75 -5.89
N GLY A 321 29.37 -17.78 -5.22
CA GLY A 321 28.79 -16.62 -4.55
C GLY A 321 28.05 -15.66 -5.48
N ARG A 322 27.64 -16.12 -6.67
CA ARG A 322 26.84 -15.35 -7.62
C ARG A 322 25.39 -15.81 -7.60
N LEU A 323 24.48 -14.86 -7.43
CA LEU A 323 23.05 -15.09 -7.55
C LEU A 323 22.39 -14.00 -8.39
N THR A 324 21.36 -14.39 -9.14
CA THR A 324 20.57 -13.47 -9.94
C THR A 324 19.09 -13.64 -9.60
N LEU A 325 18.48 -12.57 -9.12
CA LEU A 325 17.03 -12.50 -9.01
C LEU A 325 16.45 -12.12 -10.37
N LYS A 326 15.62 -13.00 -10.92
CA LYS A 326 14.82 -12.75 -12.10
C LYS A 326 13.43 -12.25 -11.69
N ILE A 327 12.97 -11.13 -12.26
CA ILE A 327 11.61 -10.61 -12.07
C ILE A 327 10.94 -10.56 -13.45
N SER A 328 9.84 -11.28 -13.60
CA SER A 328 9.16 -11.45 -14.89
C SER A 328 8.19 -10.31 -15.18
N ASN A 329 8.06 -9.95 -16.45
CA ASN A 329 7.11 -8.94 -16.95
C ASN A 329 7.27 -7.58 -16.25
N ALA A 330 8.33 -6.85 -16.59
CA ALA A 330 8.70 -5.57 -16.02
C ALA A 330 7.56 -4.53 -16.10
N ARG A 331 7.33 -3.84 -14.99
CA ARG A 331 6.32 -2.79 -14.82
C ARG A 331 6.99 -1.47 -14.51
N THR A 332 6.33 -0.35 -14.78
CA THR A 332 6.87 0.99 -14.43
C THR A 332 7.06 1.18 -12.92
N SER A 333 6.30 0.44 -12.09
CA SER A 333 6.45 0.44 -10.62
C SER A 333 7.73 -0.24 -10.14
N ASP A 334 8.35 -1.06 -10.99
CA ASP A 334 9.60 -1.73 -10.65
C ASP A 334 10.81 -0.78 -10.83
N ASP A 335 10.66 0.40 -11.45
CA ASP A 335 11.74 1.40 -11.59
C ASP A 335 12.22 1.88 -10.22
N GLY A 336 13.53 1.90 -9.99
CA GLY A 336 14.09 2.41 -8.76
C GLY A 336 15.40 1.75 -8.35
N GLN A 337 15.81 2.06 -7.13
CA GLN A 337 16.99 1.48 -6.51
C GLN A 337 16.62 0.18 -5.82
N TYR A 338 17.52 -0.78 -5.92
CA TYR A 338 17.45 -2.07 -5.24
C TYR A 338 18.75 -2.28 -4.46
N GLN A 339 18.68 -3.10 -3.43
CA GLN A 339 19.84 -3.60 -2.72
C GLN A 339 19.76 -5.12 -2.68
N CYS A 340 20.91 -5.76 -2.85
CA CYS A 340 21.08 -7.17 -2.54
C CYS A 340 21.89 -7.28 -1.26
N LEU A 341 21.38 -8.05 -0.29
CA LEU A 341 21.94 -8.22 1.03
C LEU A 341 22.37 -9.67 1.20
N PHE A 342 23.63 -9.91 1.56
CA PHE A 342 24.15 -11.25 1.86
C PHE A 342 24.55 -11.31 3.33
N GLU A 343 23.98 -12.27 4.05
CA GLU A 343 24.28 -12.52 5.44
C GLU A 343 25.45 -13.51 5.57
N LYS A 344 26.42 -13.17 6.41
CA LYS A 344 27.49 -14.07 6.85
C LYS A 344 27.87 -13.77 8.28
N ASP A 345 27.82 -14.79 9.13
CA ASP A 345 28.28 -14.75 10.54
C ASP A 345 27.64 -13.60 11.36
N GLY A 346 26.36 -13.31 11.13
CA GLY A 346 25.59 -12.24 11.78
C GLY A 346 25.69 -10.87 11.11
N VAL A 347 26.36 -10.78 9.95
CA VAL A 347 26.69 -9.52 9.28
C VAL A 347 26.15 -9.49 7.87
N TYR A 348 25.46 -8.41 7.52
CA TYR A 348 25.03 -8.14 6.17
C TYR A 348 26.04 -7.29 5.39
N GLN A 349 26.43 -7.81 4.24
CA GLN A 349 27.10 -7.06 3.18
C GLN A 349 26.09 -6.73 2.09
N GLU A 350 26.26 -5.61 1.40
CA GLU A 350 25.29 -5.16 0.41
C GLU A 350 25.91 -4.56 -0.85
N ALA A 351 25.14 -4.58 -1.93
CA ALA A 351 25.38 -3.75 -3.11
C ALA A 351 24.09 -3.12 -3.60
N HIS A 352 24.22 -1.90 -4.14
CA HIS A 352 23.14 -1.16 -4.74
C HIS A 352 23.04 -1.47 -6.23
N LEU A 353 21.83 -1.56 -6.75
CA LEU A 353 21.50 -1.72 -8.16
C LEU A 353 20.53 -0.62 -8.56
N ASP A 354 20.78 0.07 -9.67
CA ASP A 354 19.85 1.05 -10.21
C ASP A 354 19.09 0.42 -11.38
N LEU A 355 17.80 0.15 -11.21
CA LEU A 355 16.94 -0.39 -12.25
C LEU A 355 16.16 0.76 -12.91
N LYS A 356 16.24 0.80 -14.24
CA LYS A 356 15.60 1.81 -15.07
C LYS A 356 14.67 1.13 -16.06
N ILE A 357 13.37 1.37 -15.90
CA ILE A 357 12.35 0.81 -16.78
C ILE A 357 12.14 1.74 -17.97
N VAL A 358 11.97 1.15 -19.15
CA VAL A 358 11.84 1.90 -20.41
C VAL A 358 10.59 1.48 -21.18
N GLY A 359 9.71 2.45 -21.41
CA GLY A 359 8.60 2.36 -22.36
C GLY A 359 8.96 3.09 -23.65
N LEU A 360 9.05 2.36 -24.75
CA LEU A 360 9.17 2.93 -26.09
C LEU A 360 7.78 3.08 -26.68
N GLY A 361 7.20 4.25 -26.51
CA GLY A 361 5.84 4.52 -26.95
C GLY A 361 5.65 4.36 -28.46
N SER A 362 4.41 4.47 -28.92
CA SER A 362 4.05 4.33 -30.34
C SER A 362 4.72 5.39 -31.21
N TYR A 363 4.81 5.15 -32.52
CA TYR A 363 5.22 6.22 -33.44
C TYR A 363 4.27 7.41 -33.31
N PRO A 364 4.79 8.66 -33.30
CA PRO A 364 3.92 9.83 -33.17
C PRO A 364 2.93 9.90 -34.34
N SER A 365 1.69 10.23 -34.05
CA SER A 365 0.69 10.54 -35.08
C SER A 365 0.48 12.05 -35.13
N VAL A 366 0.57 12.65 -36.31
CA VAL A 366 0.39 14.09 -36.49
C VAL A 366 -0.89 14.34 -37.28
N SER A 367 -1.78 15.17 -36.74
CA SER A 367 -3.09 15.50 -37.31
C SER A 367 -3.35 17.00 -37.29
N LEU A 368 -4.11 17.49 -38.27
CA LEU A 368 -4.68 18.84 -38.27
C LEU A 368 -5.84 18.91 -37.26
N GLU A 369 -5.77 19.85 -36.32
CA GLU A 369 -6.82 20.06 -35.31
C GLU A 369 -7.74 21.22 -35.67
N GLU A 370 -7.18 22.36 -36.07
CA GLU A 370 -7.93 23.55 -36.45
C GLU A 370 -7.22 24.33 -37.55
N GLN A 371 -8.00 24.94 -38.46
CA GLN A 371 -7.51 25.89 -39.45
C GLN A 371 -8.44 27.11 -39.46
N LYS A 372 -7.93 28.27 -39.01
CA LYS A 372 -8.71 29.51 -38.91
C LYS A 372 -7.85 30.73 -39.22
N ASP A 373 -8.36 31.63 -40.04
CA ASP A 373 -7.72 32.91 -40.38
C ASP A 373 -6.24 32.80 -40.85
N GLY A 374 -5.90 31.70 -41.54
CA GLY A 374 -4.52 31.44 -42.02
C GLY A 374 -3.58 30.82 -40.98
N GLN A 375 -4.03 30.62 -39.73
CA GLN A 375 -3.34 29.80 -38.73
C GLN A 375 -3.77 28.34 -38.80
N ILE A 376 -2.78 27.46 -38.67
CA ILE A 376 -2.92 26.01 -38.65
C ILE A 376 -2.47 25.51 -37.29
N LYS A 377 -3.33 24.77 -36.59
CA LYS A 377 -3.01 24.08 -35.34
C LYS A 377 -2.83 22.60 -35.62
N LEU A 378 -1.60 22.11 -35.44
CA LEU A 378 -1.26 20.70 -35.57
C LEU A 378 -1.15 20.06 -34.20
N LYS A 379 -1.61 18.82 -34.08
CA LYS A 379 -1.52 17.99 -32.89
C LYS A 379 -0.68 16.76 -33.18
N CYS A 380 0.38 16.56 -32.41
CA CYS A 380 1.17 15.33 -32.37
C CYS A 380 0.79 14.53 -31.14
N THR A 381 0.40 13.26 -31.32
CA THR A 381 0.04 12.37 -30.21
C THR A 381 0.85 11.09 -30.22
N SER A 382 1.18 10.57 -29.04
CA SER A 382 1.85 9.27 -28.87
C SER A 382 1.60 8.71 -27.48
N GLU A 383 1.65 7.39 -27.31
CA GLU A 383 1.31 6.68 -26.07
C GLU A 383 2.33 5.60 -25.73
N GLY A 384 2.39 5.20 -24.47
CA GLY A 384 3.23 4.06 -24.04
C GLY A 384 4.67 4.42 -23.66
N TRP A 385 4.95 5.69 -23.36
CA TRP A 385 6.30 6.13 -23.00
C TRP A 385 6.59 5.97 -21.51
N PHE A 386 7.80 5.58 -21.15
CA PHE A 386 8.29 5.64 -19.77
C PHE A 386 9.83 5.69 -19.74
N PRO A 387 10.46 6.55 -18.92
CA PRO A 387 9.86 7.65 -18.16
C PRO A 387 9.26 8.71 -19.11
N GLN A 388 8.85 9.87 -18.58
CA GLN A 388 8.24 10.93 -19.39
C GLN A 388 9.15 11.29 -20.59
N PRO A 389 8.64 11.25 -21.83
CA PRO A 389 9.47 11.44 -23.02
C PRO A 389 9.71 12.92 -23.31
N HIS A 390 10.73 13.21 -24.11
CA HIS A 390 10.98 14.53 -24.66
C HIS A 390 10.32 14.67 -26.02
N VAL A 391 9.58 15.76 -26.25
CA VAL A 391 8.91 16.06 -27.52
C VAL A 391 9.52 17.30 -28.14
N GLN A 392 9.92 17.21 -29.40
CA GLN A 392 10.52 18.30 -30.17
C GLN A 392 9.86 18.40 -31.54
N TRP A 393 9.35 19.58 -31.91
CA TRP A 393 8.95 19.86 -33.29
C TRP A 393 10.14 20.35 -34.10
N ARG A 394 10.18 20.04 -35.38
CA ARG A 394 11.21 20.51 -36.33
C ARG A 394 10.56 21.01 -37.61
N ASP A 395 11.14 22.05 -38.20
CA ASP A 395 10.78 22.52 -39.54
C ASP A 395 11.40 21.63 -40.64
N ARG A 396 11.19 22.00 -41.90
CA ARG A 396 11.72 21.29 -43.08
C ARG A 396 13.25 21.22 -43.10
N GLU A 397 13.92 22.23 -42.55
CA GLU A 397 15.38 22.30 -42.45
C GLU A 397 15.90 21.56 -41.20
N GLY A 398 15.03 20.93 -40.42
CA GLY A 398 15.37 20.19 -39.20
C GLY A 398 15.59 21.07 -37.98
N ARG A 399 15.30 22.38 -38.07
CA ARG A 399 15.51 23.33 -36.96
C ARG A 399 14.40 23.18 -35.91
N PRO A 400 14.75 23.23 -34.62
CA PRO A 400 13.77 23.05 -33.54
C PRO A 400 12.73 24.17 -33.56
N ARG A 401 11.46 23.79 -33.41
CA ARG A 401 10.30 24.67 -33.27
C ARG A 401 9.71 24.47 -31.87
N PRO A 402 9.38 25.56 -31.16
CA PRO A 402 8.72 25.44 -29.86
C PRO A 402 7.31 24.91 -30.02
N SER A 403 6.92 23.97 -29.17
CA SER A 403 5.51 23.59 -29.00
C SER A 403 4.72 24.79 -28.49
N PHE A 404 3.53 25.02 -29.03
CA PHE A 404 2.58 26.00 -28.50
C PHE A 404 2.06 25.58 -27.12
N SER A 405 1.72 24.30 -26.98
CA SER A 405 1.35 23.67 -25.72
C SER A 405 1.72 22.19 -25.73
N GLN A 406 1.86 21.58 -24.56
CA GLN A 406 2.09 20.16 -24.38
C GLN A 406 1.25 19.66 -23.21
N GLU A 407 0.52 18.57 -23.43
CA GLU A 407 -0.26 17.88 -22.43
C GLU A 407 0.33 16.48 -22.27
N VAL A 408 0.60 16.11 -21.01
CA VAL A 408 1.15 14.80 -20.66
C VAL A 408 0.21 14.18 -19.63
N THR A 409 -0.33 13.02 -19.96
CA THR A 409 -1.19 12.24 -19.06
C THR A 409 -0.53 10.90 -18.77
N GLN A 410 -0.77 10.35 -17.58
CA GLN A 410 -0.25 9.06 -17.16
C GLN A 410 -1.41 8.07 -16.95
N GLY A 411 -1.32 6.90 -17.57
CA GLY A 411 -2.33 5.84 -17.45
C GLY A 411 -2.19 5.04 -16.15
N SER A 412 -3.11 4.09 -15.93
CA SER A 412 -3.12 3.19 -14.77
C SER A 412 -1.87 2.30 -14.64
N HIS A 413 -1.16 2.05 -15.74
CA HIS A 413 0.08 1.28 -15.78
C HIS A 413 1.33 2.16 -15.77
N GLY A 414 1.22 3.43 -15.36
CA GLY A 414 2.35 4.37 -15.23
C GLY A 414 2.95 4.86 -16.56
N LEU A 415 2.47 4.37 -17.71
CA LEU A 415 2.91 4.82 -19.03
C LEU A 415 2.33 6.19 -19.39
N PHE A 416 3.13 7.01 -20.05
CA PHE A 416 2.79 8.35 -20.48
C PHE A 416 2.16 8.35 -21.87
N HIS A 417 1.10 9.14 -22.00
CA HIS A 417 0.53 9.58 -23.25
C HIS A 417 0.78 11.09 -23.39
N VAL A 418 1.29 11.49 -24.55
CA VAL A 418 1.73 12.84 -24.82
C VAL A 418 0.95 13.42 -25.99
N GLN A 419 0.53 14.67 -25.85
CA GLN A 419 -0.01 15.48 -26.92
C GLN A 419 0.78 16.79 -26.97
N ALA A 420 1.35 17.10 -28.12
CA ALA A 420 2.06 18.35 -28.34
C ALA A 420 1.41 19.10 -29.50
N PHE A 421 1.28 20.41 -29.34
CA PHE A 421 0.58 21.25 -30.30
C PHE A 421 1.56 22.24 -30.92
N LEU A 422 1.41 22.48 -32.23
CA LEU A 422 2.20 23.46 -32.97
C LEU A 422 1.24 24.43 -33.68
N LEU A 423 1.49 25.73 -33.55
CA LEU A 423 0.83 26.77 -34.33
C LEU A 423 1.74 27.19 -35.50
N ALA A 424 1.22 27.16 -36.72
CA ALA A 424 1.89 27.60 -37.94
C ALA A 424 1.04 28.63 -38.70
N THR A 425 1.67 29.69 -39.22
CA THR A 425 1.00 30.83 -39.89
C THR A 425 1.35 30.95 -41.38
N ASP A 426 2.27 30.14 -41.90
CA ASP A 426 2.86 30.34 -43.23
C ASP A 426 2.81 29.03 -44.03
N ALA A 427 2.28 29.07 -45.26
CA ALA A 427 2.09 27.92 -46.15
C ALA A 427 3.43 27.32 -46.66
N SER A 428 4.56 27.98 -46.41
CA SER A 428 5.90 27.43 -46.63
C SER A 428 6.41 26.52 -45.48
N VAL A 429 5.66 26.46 -44.36
CA VAL A 429 5.98 25.74 -43.09
C VAL A 429 5.38 24.34 -43.04
N VAL A 430 4.85 23.85 -44.15
CA VAL A 430 3.95 22.70 -44.18
C VAL A 430 4.61 21.35 -43.86
N ASN A 431 5.94 21.25 -44.04
CA ASN A 431 6.70 20.05 -43.70
C ASN A 431 7.24 20.20 -42.28
N VAL A 432 6.45 19.78 -41.30
CA VAL A 432 6.89 19.73 -39.90
C VAL A 432 7.06 18.30 -39.46
N THR A 433 8.08 18.07 -38.66
CA THR A 433 8.35 16.76 -38.05
C THR A 433 8.14 16.86 -36.56
N CYS A 434 7.28 16.01 -36.01
CA CYS A 434 7.22 15.78 -34.58
C CYS A 434 8.16 14.63 -34.25
N SER A 435 9.12 14.88 -33.36
CA SER A 435 10.04 13.89 -32.82
C SER A 435 9.78 13.68 -31.34
N ILE A 436 9.75 12.42 -30.91
CA ILE A 436 9.59 12.01 -29.52
C ILE A 436 10.70 11.03 -29.18
N SER A 437 11.44 11.31 -28.12
CA SER A 437 12.57 10.50 -27.68
C SER A 437 12.46 10.13 -26.20
N ASN A 438 12.89 8.91 -25.88
CA ASN A 438 13.08 8.50 -24.50
C ASN A 438 14.36 9.13 -23.93
N PRO A 439 14.33 9.78 -22.75
CA PRO A 439 15.52 10.43 -22.19
C PRO A 439 16.65 9.46 -21.81
N LEU A 440 16.32 8.18 -21.55
CA LEU A 440 17.31 7.16 -21.16
C LEU A 440 17.94 6.47 -22.38
N LEU A 441 17.22 6.42 -23.50
CA LEU A 441 17.65 5.81 -24.76
C LEU A 441 17.75 6.85 -25.86
N GLY A 442 18.44 7.97 -25.62
CA GLY A 442 18.43 9.17 -26.49
C GLY A 442 18.76 8.96 -27.98
N GLN A 443 19.20 7.77 -28.41
CA GLN A 443 19.39 7.39 -29.81
C GLN A 443 18.13 6.79 -30.48
N GLU A 444 17.10 6.40 -29.73
CA GLU A 444 15.85 5.81 -30.23
C GLU A 444 14.71 6.85 -30.32
N GLU A 445 14.94 7.90 -31.13
CA GLU A 445 13.94 8.93 -31.46
C GLU A 445 12.91 8.38 -32.46
N LYS A 446 11.61 8.50 -32.15
CA LYS A 446 10.51 8.20 -33.08
C LYS A 446 9.98 9.50 -33.64
N MET A 447 9.88 9.59 -34.96
CA MET A 447 9.48 10.82 -35.65
C MET A 447 8.42 10.56 -36.73
N THR A 448 7.57 11.56 -36.95
CA THR A 448 6.57 11.57 -38.03
C THR A 448 6.51 12.95 -38.65
N THR A 449 6.60 13.00 -39.97
CA THR A 449 6.48 14.23 -40.75
C THR A 449 5.07 14.39 -41.28
N PHE A 450 4.50 15.57 -41.08
CA PHE A 450 3.23 15.98 -41.65
C PHE A 450 3.49 16.75 -42.95
N PHE A 451 2.62 16.54 -43.94
CA PHE A 451 2.60 17.28 -45.20
C PHE A 451 1.16 17.79 -45.41
N LEU A 452 0.96 19.11 -45.58
CA LEU A 452 -0.29 19.62 -46.17
C LEU A 452 -0.28 19.23 -47.64
N SER A 453 -1.27 18.43 -48.01
CA SER A 453 -1.60 18.19 -49.41
C SER A 453 -1.95 19.52 -50.05
N GLU A 454 -1.25 19.91 -51.12
CA GLU A 454 -1.76 20.92 -52.03
C GLU A 454 -3.10 20.40 -52.59
N SER A 455 -4.19 21.11 -52.29
CA SER A 455 -5.46 20.91 -52.99
C SER A 455 -5.19 21.07 -54.49
N GLY A 456 -5.50 20.02 -55.25
CA GLY A 456 -4.99 19.79 -56.59
C GLY A 456 -5.02 21.01 -57.51
N MET A 457 -3.91 21.21 -58.24
CA MET A 457 -3.89 21.99 -59.46
C MET A 457 -5.04 21.55 -60.36
N THR A 458 -6.15 22.29 -60.33
CA THR A 458 -7.14 22.22 -61.40
C THR A 458 -6.48 22.82 -62.62
N PHE A 459 -5.85 21.99 -63.45
CA PHE A 459 -5.46 22.39 -64.80
C PHE A 459 -6.70 23.00 -65.47
N PRO A 460 -6.69 24.27 -65.87
CA PRO A 460 -7.83 24.86 -66.54
C PRO A 460 -7.89 24.27 -67.95
N TRP A 461 -8.62 23.16 -68.10
CA TRP A 461 -9.06 22.56 -69.37
C TRP A 461 -9.58 23.59 -70.39
N LYS A 462 -10.05 24.75 -69.93
CA LYS A 462 -10.41 25.91 -70.76
C LYS A 462 -9.25 26.45 -71.61
N ILE A 463 -7.99 26.37 -71.15
CA ILE A 463 -6.82 26.84 -71.92
C ILE A 463 -6.51 25.88 -73.09
N LEU A 464 -6.66 24.56 -72.89
CA LEU A 464 -6.56 23.56 -73.96
C LEU A 464 -7.68 23.70 -75.00
N LEU A 465 -8.90 24.04 -74.57
CA LEU A 465 -10.01 24.32 -75.48
C LEU A 465 -9.77 25.58 -76.34
N VAL A 466 -9.21 26.64 -75.77
CA VAL A 466 -8.89 27.87 -76.51
C VAL A 466 -7.73 27.64 -77.51
N LEU A 467 -6.68 26.91 -77.11
CA LEU A 467 -5.60 26.55 -78.02
C LEU A 467 -6.06 25.59 -79.14
N GLY A 468 -6.95 24.65 -78.82
CA GLY A 468 -7.57 23.76 -79.81
C GLY A 468 -8.44 24.51 -80.82
N LEU A 469 -9.25 25.47 -80.37
CA LEU A 469 -10.09 26.30 -81.26
C LEU A 469 -9.25 27.24 -82.15
N LEU A 470 -8.14 27.78 -81.64
CA LEU A 470 -7.20 28.57 -82.45
C LEU A 470 -6.50 27.73 -83.53
N LEU A 471 -6.15 26.48 -83.24
CA LEU A 471 -5.57 25.55 -84.22
C LEU A 471 -6.57 25.10 -85.29
N VAL A 472 -7.84 24.89 -84.93
CA VAL A 472 -8.90 24.57 -85.92
C VAL A 472 -9.21 25.78 -86.80
N GLY A 473 -9.20 26.99 -86.25
CA GLY A 473 -9.39 28.23 -87.00
C GLY A 473 -8.29 28.49 -88.04
N THR A 474 -7.02 28.20 -87.71
CA THR A 474 -5.90 28.38 -88.65
C THR A 474 -5.89 27.31 -89.74
N VAL A 475 -6.25 26.06 -89.43
CA VAL A 475 -6.38 25.00 -90.45
C VAL A 475 -7.57 25.24 -91.38
N GLY A 476 -8.69 25.77 -90.87
CA GLY A 476 -9.85 26.14 -91.69
C GLY A 476 -9.57 27.31 -92.66
N LEU A 477 -8.76 28.29 -92.24
CA LEU A 477 -8.34 29.40 -93.12
C LEU A 477 -7.35 28.96 -94.22
N ILE A 478 -6.54 27.92 -93.97
CA ILE A 478 -5.62 27.37 -94.97
C ILE A 478 -6.38 26.55 -96.02
N TRP A 479 -7.46 25.86 -95.65
CA TRP A 479 -8.30 25.08 -96.58
C TRP A 479 -9.29 25.92 -97.41
N TRP A 480 -9.64 27.14 -96.99
CA TRP A 480 -10.54 28.02 -97.76
C TRP A 480 -9.82 28.72 -98.94
N ASN A 481 -8.49 28.78 -98.94
CA ASN A 481 -7.69 29.50 -99.94
C ASN A 481 -6.90 28.57 -100.89
N SER A 482 -7.31 27.31 -101.06
CA SER A 482 -6.78 26.38 -102.08
C SER A 482 -7.84 25.91 -103.06
#